data_AF-A0A2M7FA85-F1
#
_entry.id   AF-A0A2M7FA85-F1
#
_cell.length_a   1.000
_cell.length_b   1.000
_cell.length_c   1.000
_cell.angle_alpha   90.00
_cell.angle_beta   90.00
_cell.angle_gamma   90.00
#
_symmetry.space_group_name_H-M   'P 1'
#
loop_
_entity.id
_entity.type
_entity.pdbx_description
1 polymer ?
#
loop_
_entity_poly.entity_id
_entity_poly.type
_entity_poly.pdbx_seq_one_letter_code
_entity_poly.pdbx_strand_id
1 'polypeptide(L)'
;MPRDHGEFRYERKFVIAHLTRHEVESFVRFHPAMFSEIYRQRYVNNIYFDTNQMSNYHDNIDGKRRRIKIRIRWYDALFGIVKNPVLEFKIKYGFLGRKESFPLPPFE
;
A
#
# COMPACT_ATOMS: atom_id res chain seq x y z
N MET A 1 19.81 18.21 -3.96
CA MET A 1 18.81 17.23 -4.45
C MET A 1 19.47 15.86 -4.39
N PRO A 2 19.04 14.91 -3.55
CA PRO A 2 19.62 13.57 -3.60
C PRO A 2 19.24 12.95 -4.94
N ARG A 3 20.27 12.61 -5.73
CA ARG A 3 20.18 11.86 -6.97
C ARG A 3 20.08 10.38 -6.59
N ASP A 4 18.87 9.84 -6.58
CA ASP A 4 18.70 8.39 -6.56
C ASP A 4 17.49 8.03 -7.43
N HIS A 5 17.77 7.61 -8.66
CA HIS A 5 16.77 7.39 -9.71
C HIS A 5 16.03 6.05 -9.56
N GLY A 6 16.31 5.25 -8.52
CA GLY A 6 15.75 3.90 -8.33
C GLY A 6 14.70 3.75 -7.22
N GLU A 7 14.65 4.64 -6.23
CA GLU A 7 13.89 4.35 -5.00
C GLU A 7 12.43 4.83 -5.01
N PHE A 8 12.12 5.94 -5.70
CA PHE A 8 10.82 6.59 -5.61
C PHE A 8 9.97 6.46 -6.88
N ARG A 9 8.68 6.21 -6.71
CA ARG A 9 7.69 6.07 -7.79
C ARG A 9 6.51 7.00 -7.59
N TYR A 10 5.92 7.50 -8.67
CA TYR A 10 4.67 8.24 -8.63
C TYR A 10 3.49 7.30 -8.34
N GLU A 11 2.57 7.72 -7.49
CA GLU A 11 1.31 7.00 -7.20
C GLU A 11 0.15 8.01 -7.22
N ARG A 12 -0.86 7.75 -8.05
CA ARG A 12 -2.12 8.51 -8.10
C ARG A 12 -3.28 7.62 -7.73
N LYS A 13 -4.25 8.18 -7.01
CA LYS A 13 -5.50 7.51 -6.62
C LYS A 13 -6.66 8.37 -7.09
N PHE A 14 -7.68 7.73 -7.60
CA PHE A 14 -8.87 8.38 -8.14
C PHE A 14 -10.09 7.84 -7.42
N VAL A 15 -11.00 8.74 -7.05
CA VAL A 15 -12.36 8.38 -6.64
C VAL A 15 -13.20 8.33 -7.91
N ILE A 16 -13.84 7.19 -8.15
CA ILE A 16 -14.67 6.99 -9.34
C ILE A 16 -16.13 7.06 -8.87
N ALA A 17 -16.85 8.08 -9.33
CA ALA A 17 -18.23 8.36 -8.90
C ALA A 17 -19.31 7.92 -9.90
N HIS A 18 -18.97 7.87 -11.20
CA HIS A 18 -19.96 7.71 -12.27
C HIS A 18 -19.76 6.46 -13.14
N LEU A 19 -18.81 5.60 -12.80
CA LEU A 19 -18.58 4.33 -13.51
C LEU A 19 -18.84 3.17 -12.57
N THR A 20 -19.45 2.13 -13.11
CA THR A 20 -19.57 0.83 -12.47
C THR A 20 -18.22 0.13 -12.42
N ARG A 21 -18.09 -0.86 -11.53
CA ARG A 21 -16.90 -1.70 -11.44
C ARG A 21 -16.56 -2.37 -12.78
N HIS A 22 -17.56 -2.88 -13.50
CA HIS A 22 -17.36 -3.56 -14.78
C HIS A 22 -16.81 -2.63 -15.86
N GLU A 23 -17.28 -1.38 -15.94
CA GLU A 23 -16.75 -0.39 -16.88
C GLU A 23 -15.28 -0.07 -16.58
N VAL A 24 -14.93 0.11 -15.30
CA VAL A 24 -13.54 0.34 -14.87
C VAL A 24 -12.64 -0.85 -15.22
N GLU A 25 -13.09 -2.07 -14.96
CA GLU A 25 -12.35 -3.29 -15.30
C GLU A 25 -12.14 -3.42 -16.81
N SER A 26 -13.16 -3.09 -17.61
CA SER A 26 -13.06 -3.05 -19.08
C SER A 26 -12.00 -2.06 -19.55
N PHE A 27 -11.96 -0.82 -19.03
CA PHE A 27 -10.92 0.14 -19.40
C PHE A 27 -9.50 -0.37 -19.10
N VAL A 28 -9.30 -1.04 -17.96
CA VAL A 28 -8.00 -1.63 -17.61
C VAL A 28 -7.62 -2.75 -18.57
N ARG A 29 -8.56 -3.64 -18.91
CA ARG A 29 -8.31 -4.78 -19.82
C ARG A 29 -8.06 -4.36 -21.26
N PHE A 30 -8.72 -3.30 -21.74
CA PHE A 30 -8.52 -2.75 -23.08
C PHE A 30 -7.31 -1.82 -23.21
N HIS A 31 -6.59 -1.57 -22.13
CA HIS A 31 -5.38 -0.77 -22.19
C HIS A 31 -4.31 -1.47 -23.07
N PRO A 32 -3.58 -0.76 -23.95
CA PRO A 32 -2.58 -1.35 -24.85
C PRO A 32 -1.45 -2.13 -24.14
N ALA A 33 -1.25 -1.87 -22.85
CA ALA A 33 -0.30 -2.60 -22.00
C ALA A 33 -0.78 -4.02 -21.61
N MET A 34 -1.98 -4.44 -22.03
CA MET A 34 -2.52 -5.80 -21.85
C MET A 34 -2.50 -6.27 -20.39
N PHE A 35 -3.08 -5.48 -19.49
CA PHE A 35 -3.13 -5.84 -18.07
C PHE A 35 -3.95 -7.11 -17.83
N SER A 36 -3.45 -7.98 -16.95
CA SER A 36 -4.12 -9.21 -16.53
C SER A 36 -4.08 -9.38 -15.01
N GLU A 37 -4.98 -10.21 -14.49
CA GLU A 37 -4.99 -10.55 -13.07
C GLU A 37 -3.82 -11.48 -12.75
N ILE A 38 -2.91 -11.02 -11.88
CA ILE A 38 -1.71 -11.78 -11.49
C ILE A 38 -1.87 -12.51 -10.15
N TYR A 39 -3.03 -12.38 -9.51
CA TYR A 39 -3.26 -12.81 -8.14
C TYR A 39 -4.67 -13.35 -7.95
N ARG A 40 -4.81 -14.52 -7.31
CA ARG A 40 -6.11 -15.02 -6.86
C ARG A 40 -6.74 -14.14 -5.79
N GLN A 41 -8.07 -14.20 -5.68
CA GLN A 41 -8.83 -13.59 -4.59
C GLN A 41 -8.27 -14.04 -3.23
N ARG A 42 -8.03 -13.07 -2.34
CA ARG A 42 -7.42 -13.28 -1.03
C ARG A 42 -7.73 -12.14 -0.09
N TYR A 43 -7.67 -12.42 1.21
CA TYR A 43 -7.68 -11.40 2.24
C TYR A 43 -6.33 -10.71 2.35
N VAL A 44 -6.36 -9.43 2.72
CA VAL A 44 -5.16 -8.60 2.89
C VAL A 44 -5.27 -7.87 4.22
N ASN A 45 -4.56 -8.37 5.22
CA ASN A 45 -4.66 -7.89 6.59
C ASN A 45 -3.52 -6.92 6.88
N ASN A 46 -3.77 -5.91 7.72
CA ASN A 46 -2.77 -4.89 8.07
C ASN A 46 -2.95 -4.47 9.53
N ILE A 47 -1.87 -4.48 10.30
CA ILE A 47 -1.78 -3.84 11.61
C ILE A 47 -0.92 -2.59 11.44
N TYR A 48 -1.48 -1.41 11.70
CA TYR A 48 -0.75 -0.14 11.60
C TYR A 48 -0.09 0.22 12.92
N PHE A 49 1.14 0.72 12.83
CA PHE A 49 1.90 1.23 13.96
C PHE A 49 1.96 2.75 13.89
N ASP A 50 1.84 3.37 15.05
CA ASP A 50 1.96 4.80 15.22
C ASP A 50 2.76 5.11 16.50
N THR A 51 3.08 6.38 16.70
CA THR A 51 3.60 6.87 17.97
C THR A 51 2.46 7.00 18.98
N ASN A 52 2.81 7.07 20.28
CA ASN A 52 1.82 7.32 21.34
C ASN A 52 1.03 8.62 21.14
N GLN A 53 1.59 9.58 20.41
CA GLN A 53 0.97 10.87 20.09
C GLN A 53 0.26 10.85 18.73
N MET A 54 0.10 9.69 18.08
CA MET A 54 -0.55 9.54 16.77
C MET A 54 0.06 10.42 15.67
N SER A 55 1.38 10.63 15.71
CA SER A 55 2.05 11.55 14.79
C SER A 55 1.88 11.16 13.32
N ASN A 56 1.95 9.86 12.99
CA ASN A 56 1.83 9.39 11.61
C ASN A 56 0.40 9.55 11.09
N TYR A 57 -0.59 9.37 11.97
CA TYR A 57 -1.99 9.66 11.70
C TYR A 57 -2.18 11.15 11.38
N HIS A 58 -1.72 12.05 12.24
CA HIS A 58 -1.85 13.50 12.03
C HIS A 58 -1.12 13.95 10.76
N ASP A 59 0.09 13.48 10.51
CA ASP A 59 0.84 13.75 9.27
C ASP A 59 0.05 13.35 8.01
N ASN A 60 -0.73 12.26 8.10
CA ASN A 60 -1.54 11.78 7.00
C ASN A 60 -2.82 12.62 6.80
N ILE A 61 -3.50 13.02 7.87
CA ILE A 61 -4.70 13.86 7.79
C ILE A 61 -4.35 15.27 7.31
N ASP A 62 -3.27 15.85 7.83
CA ASP A 62 -2.78 17.18 7.45
C ASP A 62 -2.15 17.21 6.05
N GLY A 63 -2.03 16.05 5.39
CA GLY A 63 -1.44 15.95 4.06
C GLY A 63 0.03 16.34 4.02
N LYS A 64 0.79 16.13 5.12
CA LYS A 64 2.21 16.51 5.19
C LYS A 64 2.97 15.92 4.00
N ARG A 65 3.85 16.74 3.43
CA ARG A 65 4.65 16.37 2.25
C ARG A 65 5.46 15.11 2.53
N ARG A 66 6.21 15.09 3.63
CA ARG A 66 6.94 13.91 4.12
C ARG A 66 6.07 13.23 5.16
N ARG A 67 5.70 11.97 4.92
CA ARG A 67 4.92 11.15 5.86
C ARG A 67 5.23 9.68 5.68
N ILE A 68 4.97 8.88 6.71
CA ILE A 68 5.24 7.45 6.72
C ILE A 68 4.02 6.68 7.22
N LYS A 69 3.78 5.48 6.69
CA LYS A 69 2.86 4.50 7.26
C LYS A 69 3.64 3.23 7.54
N ILE A 70 3.65 2.81 8.80
CA ILE A 70 4.32 1.61 9.26
C ILE A 70 3.25 0.55 9.50
N ARG A 71 3.42 -0.65 8.97
CA ARG A 71 2.45 -1.74 9.16
C ARG A 71 3.06 -3.11 9.10
N ILE A 72 2.48 -4.06 9.81
CA ILE A 72 2.62 -5.48 9.49
C ILE A 72 1.49 -5.86 8.53
N ARG A 73 1.82 -6.46 7.38
CA ARG A 73 0.87 -6.95 6.39
C ARG A 73 1.05 -8.44 6.17
N TRP A 74 -0.06 -9.16 6.07
CA TRP A 74 -0.08 -10.57 5.64
C TRP A 74 -1.29 -10.83 4.74
N TYR A 75 -1.24 -11.98 4.08
CA TYR A 75 -2.33 -12.53 3.28
C TYR A 75 -2.88 -13.77 3.97
N ASP A 76 -4.05 -14.23 3.54
CA ASP A 76 -4.81 -15.37 4.11
C ASP A 76 -5.70 -14.98 5.32
N ALA A 77 -6.11 -15.96 6.12
CA ALA A 77 -7.11 -15.79 7.17
C ALA A 77 -6.75 -14.69 8.17
N LEU A 78 -7.78 -14.02 8.69
CA LEU A 78 -7.62 -12.97 9.70
C LEU A 78 -7.18 -13.56 11.06
N PHE A 79 -7.70 -14.73 11.41
CA PHE A 79 -7.44 -15.43 12.67
C PHE A 79 -6.60 -16.69 12.45
N GLY A 80 -5.86 -17.08 13.49
CA GLY A 80 -4.92 -18.20 13.48
C GLY A 80 -3.50 -17.76 13.14
N ILE A 81 -2.61 -18.73 12.90
CA ILE A 81 -1.19 -18.48 12.69
C ILE A 81 -0.96 -17.66 11.43
N VAL A 82 -0.34 -16.49 11.60
CA VAL A 82 0.15 -15.62 10.53
C VAL A 82 1.48 -16.17 10.03
N LYS A 83 1.47 -16.90 8.91
CA LYS A 83 2.64 -17.65 8.42
C LYS A 83 3.75 -16.79 7.82
N ASN A 84 3.40 -15.78 7.03
CA ASN A 84 4.36 -14.95 6.29
C ASN A 84 4.07 -13.45 6.46
N PRO A 85 4.18 -12.92 7.69
CA PRO A 85 4.01 -11.50 7.93
C PRO A 85 5.19 -10.69 7.38
N VAL A 86 4.90 -9.48 6.91
CA VAL A 86 5.91 -8.53 6.43
C VAL A 86 5.72 -7.20 7.13
N LEU A 87 6.75 -6.72 7.80
CA LEU A 87 6.83 -5.34 8.27
C LEU A 87 7.15 -4.43 7.08
N GLU A 88 6.24 -3.53 6.75
CA GLU A 88 6.36 -2.59 5.64
C GLU A 88 6.43 -1.15 6.15
N PHE A 89 7.38 -0.38 5.61
CA PHE A 89 7.46 1.07 5.76
C PHE A 89 7.09 1.71 4.43
N LYS A 90 5.90 2.33 4.36
CA LYS A 90 5.46 3.10 3.18
C LYS A 90 5.80 4.57 3.38
N ILE A 91 6.87 5.03 2.72
CA ILE A 91 7.40 6.38 2.83
C ILE A 91 6.88 7.23 1.68
N LYS A 92 6.39 8.44 1.97
CA LYS A 92 5.84 9.39 1.00
C LYS A 92 6.56 10.72 1.04
N TYR A 93 6.79 11.28 -0.14
CA TYR A 93 7.23 12.66 -0.37
C TYR A 93 6.33 13.30 -1.44
N GLY A 94 5.24 13.92 -1.01
CA GLY A 94 4.19 14.40 -1.91
C GLY A 94 3.56 13.24 -2.71
N PHE A 95 3.71 13.27 -4.03
CA PHE A 95 3.23 12.20 -4.94
C PHE A 95 4.22 11.05 -5.11
N LEU A 96 5.47 11.24 -4.71
CA LEU A 96 6.50 10.20 -4.75
C LEU A 96 6.33 9.29 -3.54
N GLY A 97 6.50 7.98 -3.75
CA GLY A 97 6.54 7.01 -2.67
C GLY A 97 7.58 5.93 -2.90
N ARG A 98 8.13 5.43 -1.80
CA ARG A 98 8.95 4.21 -1.76
C ARG A 98 8.43 3.27 -0.68
N LYS A 99 8.81 2.01 -0.77
CA LYS A 99 8.42 0.99 0.21
C LYS A 99 9.64 0.17 0.61
N GLU A 100 9.84 0.05 1.91
CA GLU A 100 10.81 -0.87 2.51
C GLU A 100 10.02 -2.03 3.14
N SER A 101 10.55 -3.24 3.10
CA SER A 101 9.83 -4.45 3.50
C SER A 101 10.77 -5.46 4.15
N PHE A 102 10.38 -5.95 5.32
CA PHE A 102 11.17 -6.85 6.15
C PHE A 102 10.32 -8.06 6.52
N PRO A 103 10.69 -9.28 6.10
CA PRO A 103 10.02 -10.50 6.54
C PRO A 103 10.10 -10.63 8.06
N LEU A 104 9.01 -11.08 8.66
CA LEU A 104 8.94 -11.39 10.09
C LEU A 104 8.72 -12.89 10.31
N PRO A 105 9.16 -13.44 11.46
CA PRO A 105 8.77 -14.77 11.88
C PRO A 105 7.23 -14.90 11.99
N PRO A 106 6.68 -16.11 11.82
CA PRO A 106 5.28 -16.36 12.08
C PRO A 106 4.86 -15.97 13.50
N PHE A 107 3.62 -15.52 13.67
CA PHE A 107 3.03 -15.23 14.98
C PHE A 107 1.55 -15.62 15.03
N GLU A 108 0.96 -15.63 16.22
CA GLU A 108 -0.47 -15.83 16.47
C GLU A 108 -1.16 -14.52 16.87
#